data_AF-A0A1I6YEY9-F1
#
_entry.id   AF-A0A1I6YEY9-F1
#
_cell.length_a   1.000
_cell.length_b   1.000
_cell.length_c   1.000
_cell.angle_alpha   90.00
_cell.angle_beta   90.00
_cell.angle_gamma   90.00
#
_symmetry.space_group_name_H-M   'P 1'
#
loop_
_entity.id
_entity.type
_entity.pdbx_description
1 polymer ?
#
loop_
_entity_poly.entity_id
_entity_poly.type
_entity_poly.pdbx_seq_one_letter_code
_entity_poly.pdbx_strand_id
1 'polypeptide(L)'
;MMNKFLYKNTRLSNFLLAIILLIPGISYAQYQENIPKPSGPVDLSETSNQVIFIALPLLILILYLIFRKRIKKIKKDKNEGMKVDK
;
A
#
# COMPACT_ATOMS: atom_id res chain seq x y z
N MET A 1 22.27 23.13 20.29
CA MET A 1 22.18 21.66 20.29
C MET A 1 20.70 21.29 20.32
N MET A 2 20.13 20.81 19.20
CA MET A 2 18.67 20.61 19.11
C MET A 2 18.26 19.39 19.94
N ASN A 3 17.32 19.60 20.86
CA ASN A 3 16.94 18.60 21.86
C ASN A 3 16.37 17.36 21.15
N LYS A 4 16.93 16.16 21.38
CA LYS A 4 16.53 14.91 20.71
C LYS A 4 15.03 14.59 20.84
N PHE A 5 14.39 15.12 21.88
CA PHE A 5 12.94 15.08 22.10
C PHE A 5 12.14 15.78 20.99
N LEU A 6 12.60 16.95 20.53
CA LEU A 6 11.96 17.71 19.45
C LEU A 6 12.10 17.00 18.09
N TYR A 7 13.25 16.35 17.84
CA TYR A 7 13.53 15.63 16.59
C TYR A 7 12.69 14.35 16.42
N LYS A 8 12.28 13.71 17.53
CA LYS A 8 11.37 12.55 17.48
C LYS A 8 9.94 12.97 17.10
N ASN A 9 9.53 14.16 17.53
CA ASN A 9 8.17 14.67 17.34
C ASN A 9 7.92 15.17 15.90
N THR A 10 8.95 15.65 15.21
CA THR A 10 8.82 16.13 13.81
C THR A 10 8.52 15.01 12.82
N ARG A 11 9.03 13.79 13.03
CA ARG A 11 8.74 12.65 12.15
C ARG A 11 7.29 12.18 12.26
N LEU A 12 6.75 12.14 13.49
CA LEU A 12 5.35 11.77 13.72
C LEU A 12 4.40 12.86 13.21
N SER A 13 4.73 14.13 13.45
CA SER A 13 3.98 15.28 12.93
C SER A 13 3.92 15.27 11.40
N ASN A 14 5.05 15.05 10.72
CA ASN A 14 5.07 14.99 9.26
C ASN A 14 4.26 13.81 8.70
N PHE A 15 4.24 12.68 9.39
CA PHE A 15 3.41 11.53 9.02
C PHE A 15 1.91 11.82 9.18
N LEU A 16 1.52 12.44 10.29
CA LEU A 16 0.14 12.85 10.53
C LEU A 16 -0.32 13.93 9.53
N LEU A 17 0.54 14.89 9.22
CA LEU A 17 0.29 15.90 8.19
C LEU A 17 0.10 15.26 6.81
N ALA A 18 0.94 14.28 6.45
CA ALA A 18 0.79 13.55 5.20
C ALA A 18 -0.54 12.80 5.12
N ILE A 19 -1.00 12.17 6.21
CA ILE A 19 -2.31 11.51 6.25
C ILE A 19 -3.43 12.55 6.06
N ILE A 20 -3.38 13.67 6.78
CA ILE A 20 -4.41 14.71 6.70
C ILE A 20 -4.50 15.30 5.29
N LEU A 21 -3.37 15.49 4.62
CA LEU A 21 -3.31 15.98 3.24
C LEU A 21 -3.83 14.97 2.20
N LEU A 22 -3.92 13.68 2.54
CA LEU A 22 -4.47 12.64 1.66
C LEU A 22 -5.99 12.46 1.82
N ILE A 23 -6.59 12.94 2.91
CA ILE A 23 -8.04 12.84 3.16
C ILE A 23 -8.90 13.53 2.08
N PRO A 24 -8.56 14.73 1.58
CA PRO A 24 -9.34 15.37 0.52
C PRO A 24 -9.42 14.52 -0.76
N GLY A 25 -8.35 13.80 -1.10
CA GLY A 25 -8.29 12.98 -2.32
C GLY A 25 -9.23 11.76 -2.31
N ILE A 26 -9.50 11.19 -1.13
CA ILE A 26 -10.50 10.12 -0.95
C ILE A 26 -11.93 10.67 -0.82
N SER A 27 -12.10 11.90 -0.33
CA SER A 27 -13.42 12.53 -0.21
C SER A 27 -14.01 13.02 -1.54
N TYR A 28 -13.19 13.26 -2.58
CA TYR A 28 -13.68 13.63 -3.92
C TYR A 28 -14.17 12.46 -4.77
N ALA A 29 -14.03 11.21 -4.32
CA ALA A 29 -14.73 10.06 -4.89
C ALA A 29 -16.22 10.04 -4.47
N GLN A 30 -16.85 11.22 -4.43
CA GLN A 30 -18.22 11.41 -4.01
C GLN A 30 -19.13 10.60 -4.93
N TYR A 31 -20.01 9.84 -4.29
CA TYR A 31 -21.10 9.12 -4.93
C TYR A 31 -21.89 10.06 -5.84
N GLN A 32 -21.84 9.81 -7.15
CA GLN A 32 -22.51 10.64 -8.14
C GLN A 32 -24.03 10.38 -8.06
N GLU A 33 -24.74 11.35 -7.53
CA GLU A 33 -26.20 11.34 -7.48
C GLU A 33 -26.76 11.44 -8.91
N ASN A 34 -27.77 10.63 -9.23
CA ASN A 34 -28.51 10.64 -10.51
C ASN A 34 -27.83 10.01 -11.74
N ILE A 35 -26.70 9.30 -11.61
CA ILE A 35 -26.28 8.38 -12.68
C ILE A 35 -26.87 6.99 -12.49
N PRO A 36 -27.28 6.31 -13.58
CA PRO A 36 -27.74 4.94 -13.51
C PRO A 36 -26.63 4.09 -12.90
N LYS A 37 -26.93 3.49 -11.75
CA LYS A 37 -26.03 2.54 -11.12
C LYS A 37 -25.96 1.29 -11.99
N PRO A 38 -24.80 0.63 -12.09
CA PRO A 38 -24.77 -0.74 -12.57
C PRO A 38 -25.66 -1.58 -11.61
N SER A 39 -26.82 -2.00 -12.10
CA SER A 39 -27.86 -2.66 -11.30
C SER A 39 -27.86 -4.18 -11.47
N GLY A 40 -26.80 -4.75 -12.03
CA GLY A 40 -26.65 -6.17 -12.28
C GLY A 40 -25.33 -6.75 -11.74
N PRO A 41 -25.21 -8.09 -11.71
CA PRO A 41 -23.93 -8.74 -11.43
C PRO A 41 -22.86 -8.29 -12.44
N VAL A 42 -21.61 -8.22 -11.99
CA VAL A 42 -20.49 -7.92 -12.88
C VAL A 42 -20.39 -9.03 -13.93
N ASP A 43 -20.47 -8.67 -15.21
CA ASP A 43 -20.27 -9.62 -16.30
C ASP A 43 -18.77 -9.90 -16.48
N LEU A 44 -18.35 -11.11 -16.11
CA LEU A 44 -16.96 -11.55 -16.26
C LEU A 44 -16.64 -12.05 -17.67
N SER A 45 -17.57 -12.01 -18.63
CA SER A 45 -17.28 -12.30 -20.04
C SER A 45 -16.49 -11.17 -20.70
N GLU A 46 -16.64 -9.94 -20.21
CA GLU A 46 -15.92 -8.77 -20.71
C GLU A 46 -14.45 -8.78 -20.24
N THR A 47 -13.53 -8.63 -21.20
CA THR A 47 -12.08 -8.57 -20.93
C THR A 47 -11.72 -7.49 -19.89
N SER A 48 -12.36 -6.32 -19.95
CA SER A 48 -12.13 -5.23 -19.01
C SER A 48 -12.45 -5.64 -17.57
N ASN A 49 -13.57 -6.32 -17.35
CA ASN A 49 -13.99 -6.76 -16.03
C ASN A 49 -13.07 -7.86 -15.50
N GLN A 50 -12.63 -8.79 -16.36
CA GLN A 50 -11.61 -9.77 -15.98
C GLN A 50 -10.30 -9.11 -15.55
N VAL A 51 -9.83 -8.11 -16.30
CA VAL A 51 -8.57 -7.42 -15.98
C VAL A 51 -8.68 -6.69 -14.63
N ILE A 52 -9.77 -5.94 -14.42
CA ILE A 52 -9.95 -5.13 -13.21
C ILE A 52 -10.19 -6.01 -11.98
N PHE A 53 -11.09 -6.98 -12.07
CA PHE A 53 -11.54 -7.74 -10.90
C PHE A 53 -10.73 -9.01 -10.64
N ILE A 54 -9.94 -9.50 -11.60
CA ILE A 54 -9.16 -10.75 -11.44
C ILE A 54 -7.66 -10.50 -11.64
N ALA A 55 -7.26 -9.96 -12.80
CA ALA A 55 -5.84 -9.86 -13.14
C ALA A 55 -5.10 -8.86 -12.24
N LEU A 56 -5.68 -7.69 -11.98
CA LEU A 56 -5.07 -6.65 -11.17
C LEU A 56 -4.86 -7.10 -9.70
N PRO A 57 -5.85 -7.68 -8.99
CA PRO A 57 -5.63 -8.24 -7.65
C PRO A 57 -4.56 -9.33 -7.61
N LEU A 58 -4.55 -10.25 -8.60
CA LEU A 58 -3.55 -11.31 -8.69
C LEU A 58 -2.14 -10.75 -8.91
N LEU A 59 -1.99 -9.73 -9.76
CA LEU A 59 -0.71 -9.08 -10.02
C LEU A 59 -0.15 -8.45 -8.72
N ILE A 60 -1.00 -7.72 -7.98
CA ILE A 60 -0.61 -7.13 -6.70
C ILE A 60 -0.16 -8.21 -5.72
N LEU A 61 -0.89 -9.32 -5.62
CA LEU A 61 -0.53 -10.44 -4.76
C LEU A 61 0.82 -11.06 -5.14
N ILE A 62 1.06 -11.28 -6.43
CA ILE A 62 2.33 -11.83 -6.93
C ILE A 62 3.50 -10.89 -6.59
N LEU A 63 3.36 -9.60 -6.88
CA LEU A 63 4.38 -8.60 -6.56
C LEU A 63 4.67 -8.54 -5.05
N TYR A 64 3.63 -8.57 -4.23
CA TYR A 64 3.76 -8.63 -2.77
C TYR A 64 4.55 -9.86 -2.31
N LEU A 65 4.27 -11.04 -2.86
CA LEU A 65 4.97 -12.28 -2.50
C LEU A 65 6.45 -12.24 -2.89
N ILE A 66 6.77 -11.70 -4.08
CA ILE A 66 8.16 -11.51 -4.53
C ILE A 66 8.89 -10.57 -3.56
N PHE A 67 8.28 -9.44 -3.23
CA PHE A 67 8.86 -8.46 -2.30
C PHE A 67 9.07 -9.07 -0.90
N ARG A 68 8.08 -9.80 -0.39
CA ARG A 68 8.16 -10.50 0.90
C ARG A 68 9.31 -11.50 0.95
N LYS A 69 9.53 -12.26 -0.14
CA LYS A 69 10.67 -13.20 -0.24
C LYS A 69 12.01 -12.47 -0.18
N ARG A 70 12.16 -11.35 -0.90
CA ARG A 70 13.40 -10.56 -0.92
C ARG A 70 13.75 -10.00 0.47
N ILE A 71 12.77 -9.45 1.19
CA ILE A 71 12.99 -8.93 2.56
C ILE A 71 13.45 -10.05 3.50
N LYS A 72 12.81 -11.21 3.43
CA LYS A 72 13.20 -12.37 4.27
C LYS A 72 14.64 -12.81 3.99
N LYS A 73 15.06 -12.82 2.73
CA LYS A 73 16.44 -13.17 2.35
C LYS A 73 17.45 -12.20 2.96
N ILE A 74 17.25 -10.90 2.78
CA ILE A 74 18.14 -9.87 3.33
C ILE A 74 18.24 -9.96 4.86
N LYS A 75 17.13 -10.26 5.55
CA LYS A 75 17.11 -10.43 7.01
C LYS A 75 17.90 -11.68 7.45
N LYS A 76 17.83 -12.77 6.68
CA LYS A 76 18.59 -14.00 6.94
C LYS A 76 20.09 -13.74 6.78
N ASP A 77 20.51 -13.13 5.68
CA ASP A 77 21.92 -12.86 5.38
C ASP A 77 22.56 -11.94 6.45
N LYS A 78 21.82 -10.93 6.95
CA LYS A 78 22.28 -10.08 8.06
C LYS A 78 22.48 -10.86 9.38
N ASN A 79 21.61 -11.81 9.68
CA ASN A 79 21.70 -12.61 10.90
C ASN A 79 22.84 -13.64 10.84
N GLU A 80 23.14 -14.16 9.65
CA GLU A 80 24.27 -15.10 9.45
C GLU A 80 25.61 -14.38 9.51
N GLY A 81 25.74 -13.19 8.91
CA GLY A 81 26.94 -12.36 9.05
C GLY A 81 27.29 -12.02 10.50
N MET A 82 26.30 -11.65 11.32
CA MET A 82 26.51 -11.37 12.75
C MET A 82 26.88 -12.60 13.61
N LYS A 83 26.67 -13.83 13.10
CA LYS A 83 27.08 -15.06 13.79
C LYS A 83 28.50 -15.49 13.44
N VAL A 84 29.05 -15.02 12.32
CA VAL A 84 30.43 -15.31 11.90
C VAL A 84 31.43 -14.37 12.61
N ASP A 85 31.01 -13.15 12.96
CA ASP A 85 31.82 -12.15 13.68
C ASP A 85 31.79 -12.28 15.22
N LYS A 86 31.23 -13.37 15.77
CA LYS A 86 31.21 -13.67 17.21
C LYS A 86 31.93 -14.99 17.49
#